data_AF-Q823R9-F1
#
_entry.id   AF-Q823R9-F1
#
_cell.length_a   1.000
_cell.length_b   1.000
_cell.length_c   1.000
_cell.angle_alpha   90.00
_cell.angle_beta   90.00
_cell.angle_gamma   90.00
#
_symmetry.space_group_name_H-M   'P 1'
#
loop_
_entity.id
_entity.type
_entity.pdbx_description
1 polymer ?
#
loop_
_entity_poly.entity_id
_entity_poly.type
_entity_poly.pdbx_seq_one_letter_code
_entity_poly.pdbx_strand_id
1 'polypeptide(L)'
;MLFGLTIIPPHTHTNKNNATQDVKSSIIQAPKVLATPNSKASILQKIASCTPIIGLLVVPLVLYQKRAVAKKYKELEYIPCNKCPHTRCSLLDPSNLNIVLSASLLGGLGLLFPFIILLLAMVAIIALVEKIRSCCQRPPQQLLQNPLQK
;
A
#
# COMPACT_ATOMS: atom_id res chain seq x y z
N MET A 1 10.66 -7.36 -13.62
CA MET A 1 11.33 -6.06 -13.79
C MET A 1 10.45 -4.95 -13.24
N LEU A 2 10.91 -4.23 -12.20
CA LEU A 2 10.15 -3.18 -11.49
C LEU A 2 10.17 -1.81 -12.19
N PHE A 3 11.16 -1.61 -13.07
CA PHE A 3 11.35 -0.39 -13.84
C PHE A 3 11.20 -0.68 -15.34
N GLY A 4 10.72 0.31 -16.07
CA GLY A 4 10.62 0.32 -17.53
C GLY A 4 11.36 1.52 -18.11
N LEU A 5 11.93 1.34 -19.30
CA LEU A 5 12.50 2.45 -20.05
C LEU A 5 11.35 3.31 -20.59
N THR A 6 11.36 4.61 -20.29
CA THR A 6 10.40 5.57 -20.84
C THR A 6 11.14 6.60 -21.66
N ILE A 7 10.75 6.75 -22.92
CA ILE A 7 11.26 7.80 -23.80
C ILE A 7 10.29 8.98 -23.71
N ILE A 8 10.82 10.15 -23.40
CA ILE A 8 10.08 11.41 -23.45
C ILE A 8 10.53 12.13 -24.71
N PRO A 9 9.64 12.31 -25.70
CA PRO A 9 9.97 13.05 -26.91
C PRO A 9 10.16 14.55 -26.60
N PRO A 10 10.79 15.30 -27.53
CA PRO A 10 10.87 16.74 -27.41
C PRO A 10 9.46 17.34 -27.29
N HIS A 11 9.26 18.23 -26.32
CA HIS A 11 7.98 18.88 -26.09
C HIS A 11 8.17 20.20 -25.34
N THR A 12 7.15 21.04 -25.35
CA THR A 12 7.09 22.21 -24.47
C THR A 12 6.63 21.75 -23.08
N HIS A 13 7.54 21.82 -22.12
CA HIS A 13 7.30 21.48 -20.73
C HIS A 13 6.68 22.66 -19.99
N THR A 14 5.66 22.39 -19.17
CA THR A 14 5.05 23.39 -18.29
C THR A 14 5.37 23.02 -16.84
N ASN A 15 6.09 23.91 -16.16
CA ASN A 15 6.45 23.75 -14.75
C ASN A 15 5.27 24.13 -13.84
N LYS A 16 5.37 23.83 -12.54
CA LYS A 16 4.39 24.16 -11.50
C LYS A 16 4.03 25.64 -11.43
N ASN A 17 4.97 26.51 -11.79
CA ASN A 17 4.80 27.98 -11.81
C ASN A 17 4.15 28.48 -13.11
N ASN A 18 3.62 27.59 -13.95
CA ASN A 18 3.10 27.87 -15.30
C ASN A 18 4.14 28.42 -16.29
N ALA A 19 5.43 28.44 -15.91
CA ALA A 19 6.51 28.73 -16.84
C ALA A 19 6.66 27.59 -17.85
N THR A 20 6.85 27.94 -19.11
CA THR A 20 7.08 27.01 -20.20
C THR A 20 8.54 27.00 -20.61
N GLN A 21 9.06 25.82 -20.94
CA GLN A 21 10.39 25.65 -21.51
C GLN A 21 10.36 24.53 -22.54
N ASP A 22 11.09 24.68 -23.64
CA ASP A 22 11.25 23.59 -24.58
C ASP A 22 12.30 22.61 -24.06
N VAL A 23 11.92 21.34 -23.98
CA VAL A 23 12.79 20.27 -23.50
C VAL A 23 13.14 19.33 -24.64
N LYS A 24 14.43 18.97 -24.72
CA LYS A 24 14.92 17.96 -25.66
C LYS A 24 14.46 16.57 -25.26
N SER A 25 14.55 15.63 -26.20
CA SER A 25 14.22 14.23 -25.90
C SER A 25 15.12 13.70 -24.80
N SER A 26 14.51 13.03 -23.82
CA SER A 26 15.22 12.38 -22.72
C SER A 26 14.74 10.95 -22.56
N ILE A 27 15.69 10.06 -22.26
CA ILE A 27 15.41 8.65 -21.98
C ILE A 27 15.58 8.47 -20.48
N ILE A 28 14.53 8.06 -19.80
CA ILE A 28 14.57 7.90 -18.36
C ILE A 28 14.01 6.55 -17.93
N GLN A 29 14.67 5.97 -16.94
CA GLN A 29 14.22 4.73 -16.34
C GLN A 29 13.22 5.07 -15.24
N ALA A 30 11.95 4.82 -15.53
CA ALA A 30 10.83 5.11 -14.64
C ALA A 30 10.21 3.81 -14.09
N PRO A 31 9.51 3.84 -12.95
CA PRO A 31 8.85 2.65 -12.43
C PRO A 31 7.75 2.25 -13.40
N LYS A 32 7.55 0.95 -13.55
CA LYS A 32 6.62 0.41 -14.56
C LYS A 32 5.18 0.92 -14.37
N VAL A 33 4.81 1.24 -13.13
CA VAL A 33 3.52 1.83 -12.76
C VAL A 33 3.28 3.20 -13.42
N LEU A 34 4.34 4.00 -13.59
CA LEU A 34 4.27 5.31 -14.26
C LEU A 34 4.53 5.19 -15.75
N ALA A 35 5.46 4.31 -16.13
CA ALA A 35 5.82 4.07 -17.53
C ALA A 35 4.66 3.47 -18.35
N THR A 36 3.89 2.58 -17.71
CA THR A 36 2.78 1.81 -18.31
C THR A 36 1.62 1.65 -17.31
N PRO A 37 0.83 2.71 -17.08
CA PRO A 37 -0.22 2.73 -16.05
C PRO A 37 -1.37 1.73 -16.30
N ASN A 38 -1.56 1.27 -17.53
CA ASN A 38 -2.62 0.33 -17.93
C ASN A 38 -2.12 -1.11 -18.17
N SER A 39 -0.92 -1.44 -17.71
CA SER A 39 -0.43 -2.82 -17.80
C SER A 39 -1.11 -3.73 -16.78
N LYS A 40 -1.22 -5.03 -17.07
CA LYS A 40 -1.71 -6.02 -16.09
C LYS A 40 -0.96 -5.95 -14.75
N ALA A 41 0.34 -5.63 -14.81
CA ALA A 41 1.19 -5.48 -13.62
C ALA A 41 0.82 -4.25 -12.77
N SER A 42 0.50 -3.10 -13.38
CA SER A 42 0.10 -1.89 -12.65
C SER A 42 -1.31 -2.03 -12.05
N ILE A 43 -2.21 -2.72 -12.75
CA ILE A 43 -3.54 -3.06 -12.23
C ILE A 43 -3.41 -4.00 -11.02
N LEU A 44 -2.60 -5.06 -11.15
CA LEU A 44 -2.36 -5.99 -10.05
C LEU A 44 -1.74 -5.29 -8.84
N GLN A 45 -0.81 -4.35 -9.06
CA GLN A 45 -0.21 -3.57 -7.98
C GLN A 45 -1.21 -2.64 -7.28
N LYS A 46 -2.17 -2.05 -8.02
CA LYS A 46 -3.27 -1.25 -7.45
C LYS A 46 -4.22 -2.11 -6.60
N ILE A 47 -4.56 -3.31 -7.07
CA ILE A 47 -5.44 -4.22 -6.31
C ILE A 47 -4.71 -4.74 -5.07
N ALA A 48 -3.45 -5.12 -5.23
CA ALA A 48 -2.58 -5.57 -4.15
C ALA A 48 -2.41 -4.48 -3.07
N SER A 49 -2.32 -3.19 -3.46
CA SER A 49 -2.24 -2.08 -2.50
C SER A 49 -3.47 -1.92 -1.62
N CYS A 50 -4.63 -2.42 -2.06
CA CYS A 50 -5.87 -2.36 -1.28
C CYS A 50 -6.05 -3.57 -0.34
N THR A 51 -5.17 -4.56 -0.39
CA THR A 51 -5.22 -5.72 0.51
C THR A 51 -4.43 -5.38 1.78
N PRO A 52 -4.91 -5.65 3.01
CA PRO A 52 -4.29 -5.12 4.24
C PRO A 52 -2.79 -5.44 4.37
N ILE A 53 -2.44 -6.73 4.40
CA ILE A 53 -1.04 -7.19 4.56
C ILE A 53 -0.19 -6.82 3.34
N ILE A 54 -0.74 -7.00 2.14
CA ILE A 54 0.00 -6.78 0.90
C ILE A 54 0.22 -5.29 0.65
N GLY A 55 -0.75 -4.44 0.97
CA GLY A 55 -0.67 -2.99 0.86
C GLY A 55 0.40 -2.40 1.75
N LEU A 56 0.56 -2.93 2.97
CA LEU A 56 1.69 -2.61 3.85
C LEU A 56 3.05 -3.00 3.24
N LEU A 57 3.14 -4.15 2.57
CA LEU A 57 4.36 -4.57 1.87
C LEU A 57 4.65 -3.76 0.60
N VAL A 58 3.62 -3.15 -0.01
CA VAL A 58 3.77 -2.29 -1.19
C VAL A 58 4.36 -0.92 -0.83
N VAL A 59 4.16 -0.43 0.40
CA VAL A 59 4.71 0.85 0.89
C VAL A 59 6.24 0.97 0.70
N PRO A 60 7.09 0.06 1.22
CA PRO A 60 8.54 0.17 1.06
C PRO A 60 8.97 0.09 -0.41
N LEU A 61 8.26 -0.69 -1.23
CA LEU A 61 8.49 -0.78 -2.67
C LEU A 61 8.25 0.57 -3.36
N VAL A 62 7.12 1.23 -3.06
CA VAL A 62 6.76 2.54 -3.64
C VAL A 62 7.72 3.62 -3.15
N LEU A 63 8.14 3.59 -1.88
CA LEU A 63 9.15 4.51 -1.36
C LEU A 63 10.51 4.33 -2.04
N TYR A 64 10.93 3.08 -2.29
CA TYR A 64 12.14 2.78 -3.04
C TYR A 64 12.05 3.32 -4.47
N GLN A 65 10.93 3.07 -5.17
CA GLN A 65 10.69 3.60 -6.51
C GLN A 65 10.75 5.13 -6.54
N LYS A 66 10.13 5.80 -5.57
CA LYS A 66 10.16 7.27 -5.46
C LYS A 66 11.59 7.81 -5.34
N ARG A 67 12.43 7.18 -4.50
CA ARG A 67 13.83 7.58 -4.32
C ARG A 67 14.66 7.31 -5.57
N ALA A 68 14.52 6.15 -6.18
CA ALA A 68 15.24 5.78 -7.40
C ALA A 68 14.94 6.74 -8.55
N VAL A 69 13.67 7.11 -8.70
CA VAL A 69 13.20 8.05 -9.73
C VAL A 69 13.62 9.48 -9.44
N ALA A 70 13.57 9.93 -8.19
CA ALA A 70 14.07 11.25 -7.82
C ALA A 70 15.56 11.42 -8.17
N LYS A 71 16.37 10.35 -8.04
CA LYS A 71 17.76 10.36 -8.51
C LYS A 71 17.85 10.55 -10.03
N LYS A 72 16.96 9.89 -10.79
CA LYS A 72 16.88 10.05 -12.24
C LYS A 72 16.39 11.43 -12.66
N TYR A 73 15.46 12.03 -11.94
CA TYR A 73 15.01 13.40 -12.22
C TYR A 73 16.10 14.46 -12.04
N LYS A 74 17.12 14.21 -11.21
CA LYS A 74 18.29 15.10 -11.12
C LYS A 74 19.15 15.08 -12.39
N GLU A 75 19.04 14.03 -13.21
CA GLU A 75 19.73 13.95 -14.52
C GLU A 75 18.96 14.74 -15.60
N LEU A 76 17.73 15.21 -15.34
CA LEU A 76 16.95 16.05 -16.24
C LEU A 76 17.12 17.52 -15.85
N GLU A 77 17.13 18.39 -16.85
CA GLU A 77 17.10 19.86 -16.67
C GLU A 77 15.71 20.38 -16.24
N TYR A 78 14.74 19.49 -15.98
CA TYR A 78 13.37 19.82 -15.59
C TYR A 78 12.77 18.75 -14.69
N ILE A 79 11.71 19.12 -13.95
CA ILE A 79 10.98 18.20 -13.07
C ILE A 79 9.62 17.87 -13.71
N PRO A 80 9.31 16.59 -13.97
CA PRO A 80 8.02 16.19 -14.51
C PRO A 80 6.86 16.69 -13.65
N CYS A 81 5.83 17.25 -14.30
CA CYS A 81 4.70 17.89 -13.63
C CYS A 81 3.38 17.51 -14.30
N ASN A 82 2.35 17.27 -13.49
CA ASN A 82 1.01 16.91 -13.93
C ASN A 82 0.33 18.00 -14.77
N LYS A 83 0.76 19.26 -14.63
CA LYS A 83 0.31 20.41 -15.42
C LYS A 83 0.85 20.42 -16.85
N CYS A 84 1.85 19.60 -17.16
CA CYS A 84 2.39 19.52 -18.51
C CYS A 84 1.37 18.85 -19.44
N PRO A 85 1.06 19.43 -20.61
CA PRO A 85 0.09 18.85 -21.56
C PRO A 85 0.57 17.50 -22.13
N HIS A 86 1.88 17.25 -22.09
CA HIS A 86 2.44 16.00 -22.59
C HIS A 86 2.18 14.85 -21.60
N THR A 87 1.33 13.91 -21.99
CA THR A 87 0.83 12.82 -21.11
C THR A 87 1.95 11.99 -20.48
N ARG A 88 3.01 11.67 -21.23
CA ARG A 88 4.17 10.92 -20.68
C ARG A 88 4.88 11.69 -19.57
N CYS A 89 4.99 13.02 -19.69
CA CYS A 89 5.63 13.86 -18.68
C CYS A 89 4.74 14.02 -17.45
N SER A 90 3.44 14.25 -17.68
CA SER A 90 2.42 14.35 -16.62
C SER A 90 2.28 13.06 -15.80
N LEU A 91 2.31 11.90 -16.47
CA LEU A 91 2.29 10.59 -15.81
C LEU A 91 3.49 10.36 -14.88
N LEU A 92 4.63 10.95 -15.22
CA LEU A 92 5.86 10.84 -14.44
C LEU A 92 5.90 11.80 -13.25
N ASP A 93 4.87 12.60 -13.00
CA ASP A 93 4.82 13.46 -11.82
C ASP A 93 5.01 12.62 -10.53
N PRO A 94 5.96 12.98 -9.65
CA PRO A 94 6.21 12.26 -8.39
C PRO A 94 4.98 12.23 -7.46
N SER A 95 4.01 13.13 -7.63
CA SER A 95 2.74 13.13 -6.90
C SER A 95 1.89 11.89 -7.22
N ASN A 96 2.01 11.29 -8.40
CA ASN A 96 1.28 10.07 -8.74
C ASN A 96 1.69 8.89 -7.83
N LEU A 97 2.95 8.80 -7.39
CA LEU A 97 3.34 7.80 -6.38
C LEU A 97 2.79 8.13 -5.00
N ASN A 98 2.62 9.41 -4.65
CA ASN A 98 2.06 9.78 -3.36
C ASN A 98 0.62 9.30 -3.23
N ILE A 99 -0.15 9.33 -4.32
CA ILE A 99 -1.52 8.79 -4.36
C ILE A 99 -1.52 7.27 -4.14
N VAL A 100 -0.60 6.55 -4.78
CA VAL A 100 -0.45 5.10 -4.57
C VAL A 100 -0.02 4.79 -3.14
N LEU A 101 0.90 5.59 -2.59
CA LEU A 101 1.39 5.45 -1.23
C LEU A 101 0.28 5.72 -0.20
N SER A 102 -0.51 6.78 -0.37
CA SER A 102 -1.62 7.09 0.53
C SER A 102 -2.70 6.02 0.43
N ALA A 103 -3.06 5.58 -0.78
CA ALA A 103 -4.00 4.47 -0.97
C ALA A 103 -3.51 3.17 -0.32
N SER A 104 -2.21 2.86 -0.42
CA SER A 104 -1.61 1.67 0.21
C SER A 104 -1.59 1.77 1.73
N LEU A 105 -1.35 2.96 2.29
CA LEU A 105 -1.38 3.18 3.73
C LEU A 105 -2.81 3.12 4.28
N LEU A 106 -3.75 3.84 3.66
CA LEU A 106 -5.16 3.85 4.09
C LEU A 106 -5.81 2.48 3.88
N GLY A 107 -5.59 1.82 2.75
CA GLY A 107 -6.09 0.48 2.50
C GLY A 107 -5.40 -0.57 3.38
N GLY A 108 -4.07 -0.53 3.45
CA GLY A 108 -3.26 -1.41 4.27
C GLY A 108 -3.61 -1.35 5.75
N LEU A 109 -3.36 -0.20 6.38
CA LEU A 109 -3.58 0.01 7.81
C LEU A 109 -5.08 0.06 8.15
N GLY A 110 -5.88 0.73 7.32
CA GLY A 110 -7.30 0.95 7.58
C GLY A 110 -8.15 -0.32 7.49
N LEU A 111 -7.78 -1.30 6.66
CA LEU A 111 -8.45 -2.61 6.65
C LEU A 111 -7.84 -3.60 7.64
N LEU A 112 -6.55 -3.47 7.97
CA LEU A 112 -5.91 -4.34 8.96
C LEU A 112 -6.53 -4.12 10.35
N PHE A 113 -6.79 -2.87 10.72
CA PHE A 113 -7.35 -2.53 12.02
C PHE A 113 -8.70 -3.21 12.35
N PRO A 114 -9.76 -3.09 11.52
CA PRO A 114 -11.03 -3.79 11.77
C PRO A 114 -10.88 -5.31 11.70
N PHE A 115 -9.96 -5.83 10.88
CA PHE A 115 -9.70 -7.27 10.79
C PHE A 115 -9.10 -7.84 12.08
N ILE A 116 -8.14 -7.11 12.70
CA ILE A 116 -7.56 -7.49 13.98
C ILE A 116 -8.61 -7.42 15.11
N ILE A 117 -9.46 -6.40 15.12
CA ILE A 117 -10.56 -6.31 16.09
C ILE A 117 -11.49 -7.52 15.97
N LEU A 118 -11.86 -7.90 14.74
CA LEU A 118 -12.72 -9.05 14.50
C LEU A 118 -12.06 -10.35 14.99
N LEU A 119 -10.77 -10.56 14.71
CA LEU A 119 -10.02 -11.71 15.19
C LEU A 119 -9.98 -11.78 16.73
N LEU A 120 -9.68 -10.66 17.39
CA LEU A 120 -9.66 -10.59 18.85
C LEU A 120 -11.03 -10.90 19.46
N ALA A 121 -12.10 -10.37 18.86
CA ALA A 121 -13.46 -10.66 19.29
C ALA A 121 -13.78 -12.15 19.18
N MET A 122 -13.42 -12.79 18.06
CA MET A 122 -13.62 -14.23 17.88
C MET A 122 -12.85 -15.06 18.90
N VAL A 123 -11.59 -14.73 19.16
CA VAL A 123 -10.77 -15.41 20.19
C VAL A 123 -11.38 -15.24 21.58
N ALA A 124 -11.86 -14.04 21.92
CA ALA A 124 -12.52 -13.78 23.20
C ALA A 124 -13.81 -14.59 23.35
N ILE A 125 -14.61 -14.72 22.29
CA ILE A 125 -15.82 -15.55 22.29
C ILE A 125 -15.47 -17.02 22.51
N ILE A 126 -14.47 -17.55 21.81
CA ILE A 126 -14.03 -18.94 21.96
C ILE A 126 -13.56 -19.20 23.41
N ALA A 127 -12.71 -18.32 23.95
CA ALA A 127 -12.22 -18.44 25.32
C ALA A 127 -13.36 -18.37 26.35
N LEU A 128 -14.37 -17.52 26.11
CA LEU A 128 -15.56 -17.44 26.95
C LEU A 128 -16.37 -18.74 26.91
N VAL A 129 -16.60 -19.29 25.72
CA VAL A 129 -17.32 -20.57 25.55
C VAL A 129 -16.58 -21.72 26.21
N GLU A 130 -15.25 -21.81 26.06
CA GLU A 130 -14.43 -22.81 26.73
C GLU A 130 -14.51 -22.68 28.26
N LYS A 131 -14.48 -21.45 28.77
CA LYS A 131 -14.59 -21.19 30.22
C LYS A 131 -15.97 -21.59 30.76
N ILE A 132 -17.04 -21.29 30.02
CA ILE A 132 -18.41 -21.73 30.37
C ILE A 132 -18.49 -23.26 30.35
N ARG A 133 -17.97 -23.91 29.31
CA ARG A 133 -17.95 -25.38 29.21
C ARG A 133 -17.18 -26.02 30.36
N SER A 134 -16.03 -25.46 30.74
CA SER A 134 -15.24 -25.92 31.88
C SER A 134 -15.98 -25.75 33.21
N CYS A 135 -16.79 -24.70 33.37
CA CYS A 135 -17.62 -24.52 34.57
C CYS A 135 -18.80 -25.50 34.61
N CYS A 136 -19.44 -25.78 33.48
CA CYS A 136 -20.60 -26.67 33.40
C CYS A 136 -20.23 -28.17 33.38
N GLN A 137 -18.99 -28.54 33.06
CA GLN A 137 -18.49 -29.93 33.11
C GLN A 137 -17.84 -30.31 34.44
N ARG A 138 -17.82 -29.44 35.47
CA ARG A 138 -17.40 -29.84 36.81
C ARG A 138 -18.38 -30.89 37.35
N PRO A 139 -17.97 -32.15 37.58
CA PRO A 139 -18.86 -33.12 38.21
C PRO A 139 -19.18 -32.65 39.64
N PRO A 140 -20.41 -32.87 40.13
CA PRO A 140 -20.76 -32.58 41.51
C PRO A 140 -20.09 -33.61 42.44
N GLN A 141 -18.81 -33.43 42.75
CA GLN A 141 -18.06 -34.30 43.67
C GLN A 141 -17.65 -33.62 44.99
N GLN A 142 -18.24 -32.46 45.34
CA GLN A 142 -17.99 -31.83 46.65
C GLN A 142 -19.18 -31.82 47.62
N LEU A 143 -20.30 -32.48 47.31
CA LEU A 143 -21.47 -32.49 48.22
C LEU A 143 -21.71 -33.80 48.98
N LEU A 144 -20.88 -34.85 48.79
CA LEU A 144 -21.10 -36.15 49.41
C LEU A 144 -19.84 -36.78 50.02
N GLN A 145 -19.08 -36.00 50.80
CA GLN A 145 -18.03 -36.59 51.63
C GLN A 145 -17.84 -35.84 52.94
N ASN A 146 -18.92 -35.72 53.74
CA ASN A 146 -18.76 -35.68 55.19
C ASN A 146 -20.04 -36.12 55.93
N PRO A 147 -20.25 -37.43 56.14
CA PRO A 147 -20.90 -37.88 57.33
C PRO A 147 -19.83 -38.36 58.31
N LEU A 148 -19.66 -37.59 59.38
CA LEU A 148 -19.65 -38.10 60.74
C LEU A 148 -18.46 -39.03 61.09
N GLN A 149 -17.32 -38.42 61.43
CA GLN A 149 -16.35 -39.08 62.31
C GLN A 149 -16.86 -38.98 63.75
N LYS A 150 -17.26 -40.13 64.28
CA LYS A 150 -17.51 -40.42 65.70
C LYS A 150 -16.25 -40.99 66.32
#